data_AF-A0A9D4N3F8-F1
#
_entry.id   AF-A0A9D4N3F8-F1
#
_cell.length_a   1.000
_cell.length_b   1.000
_cell.length_c   1.000
_cell.angle_alpha   90.00
_cell.angle_beta   90.00
_cell.angle_gamma   90.00
#
_symmetry.space_group_name_H-M   'P 1'
#
loop_
_entity.id
_entity.type
_entity.pdbx_description
1 polymer ?
#
loop_
_entity_poly.entity_id
_entity_poly.type
_entity_poly.pdbx_seq_one_letter_code
_entity_poly.pdbx_strand_id
1 'polypeptide(L)'
;MGKFRLSSSGSDCRTPCKCKCSSRKQAQHLSPAQKNATKISLKYKRGYRKSPGKLIRVKEALADVGRGIPITRAARNHDLSESFLRRRLSGEVSLDSRNGPQPIFSKKEEEELAMWLSE
;
A
#
# COMPACT_ATOMS: atom_id res chain seq x y z
N MET A 1 -47.88 17.14 -51.03
CA MET A 1 -48.38 15.87 -51.64
C MET A 1 -47.36 14.80 -51.29
N GLY A 2 -47.54 13.92 -50.31
CA GLY A 2 -48.69 13.08 -50.02
C GLY A 2 -48.26 11.64 -50.33
N LYS A 3 -48.04 10.81 -49.30
CA LYS A 3 -48.34 9.37 -49.32
C LYS A 3 -48.23 8.75 -47.93
N PHE A 4 -49.22 7.92 -47.69
CA PHE A 4 -49.72 7.34 -46.46
C PHE A 4 -48.84 6.22 -45.89
N ARG A 5 -49.01 5.99 -44.58
CA ARG A 5 -48.64 4.78 -43.84
C ARG A 5 -49.26 3.53 -44.45
N LEU A 6 -48.58 2.38 -44.31
CA LEU A 6 -49.23 1.09 -44.12
C LEU A 6 -48.42 0.24 -43.14
N SER A 7 -49.15 -0.27 -42.16
CA SER A 7 -48.75 -1.15 -41.07
C SER A 7 -48.75 -2.61 -41.55
N SER A 8 -47.82 -3.44 -41.06
CA SER A 8 -47.94 -4.91 -41.05
C SER A 8 -47.01 -5.43 -39.93
N SER A 9 -47.51 -5.65 -38.72
CA SER A 9 -48.04 -6.93 -38.20
C SER A 9 -47.01 -8.06 -38.12
N GLY A 10 -46.55 -8.33 -36.90
CA GLY A 10 -46.42 -9.67 -36.33
C GLY A 10 -45.27 -10.56 -36.81
N SER A 11 -44.39 -10.93 -35.89
CA SER A 11 -44.10 -12.34 -35.61
C SER A 11 -43.30 -12.46 -34.32
N ASP A 12 -43.92 -13.13 -33.34
CA ASP A 12 -43.36 -13.55 -32.06
C ASP A 12 -41.99 -14.25 -32.23
N CYS A 13 -40.96 -13.70 -31.62
CA CYS A 13 -39.68 -14.38 -31.43
C CYS A 13 -39.80 -15.42 -30.30
N ARG A 14 -40.48 -16.54 -30.57
CA ARG A 14 -40.33 -17.78 -29.80
C ARG A 14 -39.06 -18.48 -30.23
N THR A 15 -37.93 -18.09 -29.66
CA THR A 15 -36.73 -18.92 -29.65
C THR A 15 -35.95 -18.67 -28.36
N PRO A 16 -35.63 -19.69 -27.56
CA PRO A 16 -34.77 -19.51 -26.39
C PRO A 16 -33.35 -19.24 -26.89
N CYS A 17 -32.99 -17.98 -26.98
CA CYS A 17 -31.60 -17.57 -27.15
C CYS A 17 -30.80 -18.18 -26.00
N LYS A 18 -29.86 -19.09 -26.32
CA LYS A 18 -28.79 -19.52 -25.43
C LYS A 18 -27.87 -18.33 -25.18
N CYS A 19 -28.32 -17.43 -24.31
CA CYS A 19 -27.50 -16.36 -23.78
C CYS A 19 -26.39 -17.03 -22.98
N LYS A 20 -25.17 -17.06 -23.52
CA LYS A 20 -23.96 -17.18 -22.70
C LYS A 20 -23.98 -16.00 -21.74
N CYS A 21 -24.59 -16.18 -20.57
CA CYS A 21 -24.52 -15.23 -19.47
C CYS A 21 -23.05 -15.12 -19.08
N SER A 22 -22.43 -14.12 -19.67
CA SER A 22 -21.13 -13.61 -19.29
C SER A 22 -21.21 -13.38 -17.78
N SER A 23 -20.44 -14.13 -17.00
CA SER A 23 -20.15 -13.85 -15.60
C SER A 23 -19.29 -12.58 -15.53
N ARG A 24 -19.85 -11.47 -16.01
CA ARG A 24 -19.32 -10.13 -15.88
C ARG A 24 -19.55 -9.77 -14.43
N LYS A 25 -18.52 -10.05 -13.62
CA LYS A 25 -18.38 -9.67 -12.22
C LYS A 25 -19.06 -8.31 -12.03
N GLN A 26 -20.24 -8.31 -11.42
CA GLN A 26 -20.85 -7.09 -10.93
C GLN A 26 -19.87 -6.55 -9.90
N ALA A 27 -19.07 -5.55 -10.28
CA ALA A 27 -18.37 -4.73 -9.32
C ALA A 27 -19.47 -4.03 -8.51
N GLN A 28 -19.92 -4.70 -7.45
CA GLN A 28 -20.88 -4.16 -6.51
C GLN A 28 -20.36 -2.79 -6.10
N HIS A 29 -21.20 -1.76 -6.28
CA HIS A 29 -20.89 -0.40 -5.89
C HIS A 29 -20.59 -0.38 -4.39
N LEU A 30 -19.31 -0.51 -4.03
CA LEU A 30 -18.88 -0.44 -2.64
C LEU A 30 -19.34 0.89 -2.05
N SER A 31 -19.91 0.82 -0.85
CA SER A 31 -20.32 2.03 -0.14
C SER A 31 -19.11 2.94 0.09
N PRO A 32 -19.30 4.27 0.22
CA PRO A 32 -18.22 5.19 0.55
C PRO A 32 -17.43 4.76 1.80
N ALA A 33 -18.13 4.21 2.80
CA ALA A 33 -17.53 3.67 4.01
C ALA A 33 -16.62 2.45 3.73
N GLN A 34 -17.07 1.50 2.90
CA GLN A 34 -16.26 0.33 2.52
C GLN A 34 -15.01 0.72 1.72
N LYS A 35 -15.12 1.74 0.85
CA LYS A 35 -13.97 2.30 0.13
C LYS A 35 -12.95 2.97 1.07
N ASN A 36 -13.44 3.67 2.09
CA ASN A 36 -12.57 4.28 3.10
C ASN A 36 -11.92 3.22 4.00
N ALA A 37 -12.68 2.22 4.45
CA ALA A 37 -12.16 1.11 5.25
C ALA A 37 -11.09 0.31 4.49
N THR A 38 -11.29 0.08 3.18
CA THR A 38 -10.27 -0.57 2.33
C THR A 38 -9.05 0.31 2.09
N LYS A 39 -9.20 1.64 1.90
CA LYS A 39 -8.06 2.57 1.83
C LYS A 39 -7.25 2.57 3.13
N ILE A 40 -7.92 2.63 4.28
CA ILE A 40 -7.30 2.61 5.61
C ILE A 40 -6.61 1.26 5.81
N SER A 41 -7.31 0.15 5.55
CA SER A 41 -6.72 -1.19 5.71
C SER A 41 -5.53 -1.37 4.78
N LEU A 42 -5.55 -0.88 3.54
CA LEU A 42 -4.39 -0.93 2.64
C LEU A 42 -3.23 -0.05 3.12
N LYS A 43 -3.52 1.12 3.72
CA LYS A 43 -2.53 2.02 4.31
C LYS A 43 -1.78 1.35 5.48
N TYR A 44 -2.48 0.59 6.32
CA TYR A 44 -1.90 -0.04 7.52
C TYR A 44 -1.49 -1.52 7.33
N LYS A 45 -2.16 -2.31 6.47
CA LYS A 45 -1.78 -3.70 6.10
C LYS A 45 -0.44 -3.77 5.40
N ARG A 46 -0.07 -2.75 4.61
CA ARG A 46 1.25 -2.71 3.94
C ARG A 46 2.40 -2.48 4.91
N GLY A 47 2.11 -2.28 6.21
CA GLY A 47 3.07 -1.84 7.20
C GLY A 47 3.59 -0.45 6.88
N TYR A 48 4.11 0.23 7.88
CA TYR A 48 4.92 1.43 7.67
C TYR A 48 6.23 1.01 6.98
N ARG A 49 6.18 0.67 5.69
CA ARG A 49 7.37 0.44 4.88
C ARG A 49 8.08 1.79 4.85
N LYS A 50 9.25 1.88 5.51
CA LYS A 50 10.28 2.87 5.15
C LYS A 50 10.29 2.82 3.61
N SER A 51 10.06 3.95 2.92
CA SER A 51 10.18 4.00 1.46
C SER A 51 11.43 3.21 1.10
N PRO A 52 11.36 2.16 0.27
CA PRO A 52 12.44 1.16 0.17
C PRO A 52 13.81 1.80 -0.09
N GLY A 53 13.86 2.97 -0.73
CA GLY A 53 15.07 3.76 -0.92
C GLY A 53 15.63 4.50 0.30
N LYS A 54 14.92 4.67 1.43
CA LYS A 54 15.44 5.42 2.58
C LYS A 54 16.58 4.66 3.28
N LEU A 55 16.43 3.35 3.47
CA LEU A 55 17.52 2.54 4.07
C LEU A 55 18.75 2.51 3.17
N ILE A 56 18.54 2.40 1.85
CA ILE A 56 19.61 2.42 0.85
C ILE A 56 20.37 3.75 0.92
N ARG A 57 19.65 4.89 0.84
CA ARG A 57 20.22 6.24 0.97
C ARG A 57 21.02 6.43 2.26
N VAL A 58 20.55 5.85 3.37
CA VAL A 58 21.29 5.93 4.65
C VAL A 58 22.59 5.13 4.59
N LYS A 59 22.59 3.93 4.03
CA LYS A 59 23.81 3.11 3.88
C LYS A 59 24.83 3.81 2.97
N GLU A 60 24.38 4.36 1.85
CA GLU A 60 25.22 5.11 0.91
C GLU A 60 25.80 6.37 1.56
N ALA A 61 24.97 7.15 2.27
CA ALA A 61 25.42 8.34 2.99
C ALA A 61 26.47 8.00 4.07
N LEU A 62 26.32 6.89 4.78
CA LEU A 62 27.32 6.45 5.77
C LEU A 62 28.62 5.99 5.12
N ALA A 63 28.53 5.31 3.97
CA ALA A 63 29.71 4.94 3.19
C ALA A 63 30.48 6.17 2.69
N ASP A 64 29.77 7.20 2.25
CA ASP A 64 30.36 8.48 1.83
C ASP A 64 31.06 9.21 2.97
N VAL A 65 30.49 9.21 4.17
CA VAL A 65 31.17 9.75 5.36
C VAL A 65 32.43 8.95 5.69
N GLY A 66 32.39 7.62 5.55
CA GLY A 66 33.56 6.75 5.71
C GLY A 66 34.69 7.03 4.69
N ARG A 67 34.35 7.58 3.52
CA ARG A 67 35.31 8.04 2.50
C ARG A 67 35.90 9.43 2.79
N GLY A 68 35.52 10.06 3.90
CA GLY A 68 36.01 11.39 4.30
C GLY A 68 35.16 12.56 3.80
N ILE A 69 33.95 12.32 3.28
CA ILE A 69 33.02 13.39 2.92
C ILE A 69 32.41 13.98 4.21
N PRO A 70 32.31 15.32 4.36
CA PRO A 70 31.71 15.90 5.55
C PRO A 70 30.23 15.53 5.67
N ILE A 71 29.77 15.30 6.91
CA ILE A 71 28.42 14.83 7.24
C ILE A 71 27.34 15.72 6.60
N THR A 72 27.54 17.04 6.62
CA THR A 72 26.65 18.03 6.00
C THR A 72 26.47 17.79 4.51
N ARG A 73 27.55 17.48 3.79
CA ARG A 73 27.52 17.21 2.34
C ARG A 73 26.90 15.86 2.03
N ALA A 74 27.26 14.82 2.78
CA ALA A 74 26.66 13.50 2.64
C ALA A 74 25.14 13.53 2.89
N ALA A 75 24.68 14.27 3.90
CA ALA A 75 23.27 14.42 4.21
C ALA A 75 22.50 15.10 3.05
N ARG A 76 23.07 16.16 2.45
CA ARG A 76 22.47 16.86 1.30
C ARG A 76 22.41 15.99 0.04
N ASN A 77 23.47 15.24 -0.26
CA ASN A 77 23.53 14.39 -1.45
C ASN A 77 22.46 13.28 -1.44
N HIS A 78 22.06 12.83 -0.25
CA HIS A 78 21.15 11.70 -0.04
C HIS A 78 19.77 12.09 0.47
N ASP A 79 19.42 13.38 0.47
CA ASP A 79 18.15 13.93 1.00
C ASP A 79 17.82 13.46 2.42
N LEU A 80 18.83 13.49 3.31
CA LEU A 80 18.71 13.15 4.72
C LEU A 80 18.95 14.41 5.58
N SER A 81 18.35 14.46 6.77
CA SER A 81 18.71 15.53 7.72
C SER A 81 20.07 15.22 8.35
N GLU A 82 20.85 16.28 8.61
CA GLU A 82 22.15 16.13 9.25
C GLU A 82 22.03 15.50 10.65
N SER A 83 21.06 15.97 11.44
CA SER A 83 20.77 15.41 12.77
C SER A 83 20.43 13.92 12.71
N PHE A 84 19.70 13.49 11.68
CA PHE A 84 19.36 12.09 11.47
C PHE A 84 20.59 11.22 11.18
N LEU A 85 21.54 11.73 10.39
CA LEU A 85 22.79 11.02 10.06
C LEU A 85 23.74 10.97 11.26
N ARG A 86 23.90 12.09 11.99
CA ARG A 86 24.75 12.20 13.18
C ARG A 86 24.38 11.18 14.26
N ARG A 87 23.08 11.01 14.55
CA ARG A 87 22.60 10.02 15.55
C ARG A 87 22.89 8.56 15.18
N ARG A 88 23.06 8.27 13.88
CA ARG A 88 23.40 6.93 13.39
C ARG A 88 24.90 6.71 13.36
N LEU A 89 25.67 7.74 13.05
CA LEU A 89 27.13 7.73 13.17
C LEU A 89 27.58 7.60 14.62
N SER A 90 26.87 8.21 15.58
CA SER A 90 27.17 8.09 17.00
C SER A 90 26.81 6.73 17.62
N GLY A 91 26.12 5.86 16.88
CA GLY A 91 25.64 4.57 17.40
C GLY A 91 24.45 4.68 18.36
N GLU A 92 23.93 5.88 18.63
CA GLU A 92 22.75 6.10 19.49
C GLU A 92 21.51 5.40 18.92
N VAL A 93 21.43 5.27 17.58
CA VAL A 93 20.29 4.67 16.89
C VAL A 93 20.74 3.65 15.86
N SER A 94 20.32 2.39 16.04
CA SER A 94 20.53 1.33 15.04
C SER A 94 19.88 1.68 13.70
N LEU A 95 20.52 1.31 12.58
CA LEU A 95 20.03 1.62 11.22
C LEU A 95 18.63 1.06 10.96
N ASP A 96 18.37 -0.14 11.49
CA ASP A 96 17.11 -0.85 11.33
C ASP A 96 16.09 -0.52 12.40
N SER A 97 16.41 0.36 13.37
CA SER A 97 15.49 0.66 14.46
C SER A 97 14.14 1.17 13.91
N ARG A 98 13.08 0.68 14.55
CA ARG A 98 11.71 1.10 14.28
C ARG A 98 11.42 2.31 15.16
N ASN A 99 10.65 3.26 14.63
CA ASN A 99 10.13 4.35 15.46
C ASN A 99 9.11 3.76 16.43
N GLY A 100 9.30 4.01 17.72
CA GLY A 100 8.41 3.57 18.78
C GLY A 100 9.16 3.01 19.99
N PRO A 101 8.43 2.70 21.07
CA PRO A 101 9.00 1.97 22.20
C PRO A 101 9.51 0.61 21.73
N GLN A 102 10.49 0.06 22.46
CA GLN A 102 10.90 -1.32 22.22
C GLN A 102 9.70 -2.25 22.45
N PRO A 103 9.47 -3.22 21.55
CA PRO A 103 8.41 -4.19 21.74
C PRO A 103 8.66 -4.97 23.04
N ILE A 104 7.64 -5.02 23.91
CA ILE A 104 7.70 -5.75 25.18
C ILE A 104 7.69 -7.25 24.92
N PHE A 105 6.92 -7.67 23.93
CA PHE A 105 6.79 -9.05 23.52
C PHE A 105 7.65 -9.34 22.30
N SER A 106 8.23 -10.53 22.28
CA SER A 106 8.79 -11.11 21.08
C SER A 106 7.68 -11.41 20.07
N LYS A 107 8.05 -11.51 18.79
CA LYS A 107 7.10 -11.87 17.71
C LYS A 107 6.33 -13.17 18.00
N LYS A 108 7.00 -14.15 18.62
CA LYS A 108 6.42 -15.45 18.95
C LYS A 108 5.38 -15.32 20.06
N GLU A 109 5.67 -14.56 21.10
CA GLU A 109 4.74 -14.29 22.20
C GLU A 109 3.52 -13.49 21.71
N GLU A 110 3.71 -12.50 20.82
CA GLU A 110 2.59 -11.78 20.19
C GLU A 110 1.68 -12.73 19.38
N GLU A 111 2.26 -13.70 18.66
CA GLU A 111 1.50 -14.69 17.90
C GLU A 111 0.73 -15.67 18.82
N GLU A 112 1.35 -16.12 19.91
CA GLU A 112 0.72 -16.99 20.92
C GLU A 112 -0.45 -16.27 21.61
N LEU A 113 -0.27 -15.01 22.02
CA LEU A 113 -1.33 -14.18 22.60
C LEU A 113 -2.47 -13.94 21.61
N ALA A 114 -2.15 -13.69 20.34
CA ALA A 114 -3.14 -13.49 19.30
C ALA A 114 -3.98 -14.75 19.04
N MET A 115 -3.35 -15.94 19.08
CA MET A 115 -4.05 -17.21 19.01
C MET A 115 -5.00 -17.39 20.20
N TRP A 116 -4.52 -17.18 21.43
CA TRP A 116 -5.34 -17.33 22.64
C TRP A 116 -6.58 -16.42 22.65
N LEU A 117 -6.46 -15.18 22.17
CA LEU A 117 -7.59 -14.23 22.08
C LEU A 117 -8.60 -14.57 20.97
N SER A 118 -8.25 -15.46 20.03
CA SER A 118 -9.08 -15.80 18.88
C SER A 118 -9.94 -17.06 19.06
N GLU A 119 -9.71 -17.81 20.15
CA GLU A 119 -10.55 -18.93 20.62
C GLU A 119 -11.77 -18.43 21.40
#